data_AF-A0AAD9AIS8-F1
#
_entry.id   AF-A0AAD9AIS8-F1
#
_cell.length_a   1.000
_cell.length_b   1.000
_cell.length_c   1.000
_cell.angle_alpha   90.00
_cell.angle_beta   90.00
_cell.angle_gamma   90.00
#
_symmetry.space_group_name_H-M   'P 1'
#
loop_
_entity.id
_entity.type
_entity.pdbx_description
1 polymer ?
#
loop_
_entity_poly.entity_id
_entity_poly.type
_entity_poly.pdbx_seq_one_letter_code
_entity_poly.pdbx_strand_id
1 'polypeptide(L)'
;MDEPQTQATSTSKQEDEVPPYLLSKDEQRVLELYDELRDLEVKIALVRAQQSYRPDSSAPDSQDDVRKAQEDAAKARAGWLLRNDITDSVMTANPILKAVHGSTKATPIEVDLLPHINSRDTSSVALAQTSNEIRTTLDKLTDVEAESLRVGRRNVELTAEVLRLAEEAERRKAGETDDPAVQAQMASLQAELKASRQRWKVMKGTASAVVAGSGVDWARDEELREMVLDPEDD
;
A
#
# COMPACT_ATOMS: atom_id res chain seq x y z
N MET A 1 -4.57 48.51 19.34
CA MET A 1 -4.81 48.19 17.91
C MET A 1 -3.42 48.19 17.28
N ASP A 2 -2.68 47.10 17.48
CA ASP A 2 -1.37 46.88 16.88
C ASP A 2 -1.51 45.61 16.03
N GLU A 3 -1.54 45.80 14.71
CA GLU A 3 -1.39 44.74 13.74
C GLU A 3 0.07 44.73 13.26
N PRO A 4 0.80 43.61 13.37
CA PRO A 4 2.08 43.47 12.69
C PRO A 4 1.86 43.07 11.23
N GLN A 5 2.31 43.95 10.33
CA GLN A 5 2.44 43.65 8.91
C GLN A 5 3.42 42.48 8.70
N THR A 6 2.88 41.35 8.24
CA THR A 6 3.65 40.21 7.76
C THR A 6 4.16 40.54 6.35
N GLN A 7 5.35 41.13 6.26
CA GLN A 7 6.10 41.11 5.00
C GLN A 7 6.69 39.72 4.82
N ALA A 8 5.95 38.86 4.14
CA ALA A 8 6.51 37.69 3.50
C ALA A 8 7.44 38.18 2.36
N THR A 9 8.73 38.29 2.66
CA THR A 9 9.78 38.40 1.65
C THR A 9 9.78 37.10 0.84
N SER A 10 9.03 37.13 -0.25
CA SER A 10 9.17 36.26 -1.42
C SER A 10 10.51 36.58 -2.09
N THR A 11 11.60 36.22 -1.43
CA THR A 11 12.88 35.98 -2.11
C THR A 11 12.72 34.68 -2.88
N SER A 12 12.10 34.77 -4.05
CA SER A 12 12.29 33.82 -5.13
C SER A 12 13.79 33.73 -5.37
N LYS A 13 14.40 32.67 -4.85
CA LYS A 13 15.71 32.18 -5.28
C LYS A 13 15.64 32.14 -6.81
N GLN A 14 16.32 33.08 -7.46
CA GLN A 14 16.72 32.89 -8.84
C GLN A 14 17.55 31.62 -8.83
N GLU A 15 16.96 30.53 -9.30
CA GLU A 15 17.71 29.35 -9.68
C GLU A 15 18.74 29.84 -10.69
N ASP A 16 20.02 29.67 -10.38
CA ASP A 16 21.12 29.79 -11.33
C ASP A 16 20.84 28.75 -12.43
N GLU A 17 19.98 29.10 -13.38
CA GLU A 17 19.72 28.32 -14.59
C GLU A 17 21.02 28.30 -15.36
N VAL A 18 21.78 27.21 -15.21
CA VAL A 18 22.95 26.96 -16.03
C VAL A 18 22.48 27.03 -17.49
N PRO A 19 23.01 27.97 -18.30
CA PRO A 19 22.56 28.13 -19.67
C PRO A 19 22.66 26.78 -20.37
N PRO A 20 21.62 26.33 -21.11
CA PRO A 20 21.62 25.00 -21.70
C PRO A 20 22.88 24.82 -22.56
N TYR A 21 23.53 23.66 -22.42
CA TYR A 21 24.66 23.32 -23.29
C TYR A 21 24.12 23.10 -24.70
N LEU A 22 24.08 24.17 -25.48
CA LEU A 22 23.60 24.14 -26.85
C LEU A 22 24.74 23.63 -27.73
N LEU A 23 24.71 22.32 -27.98
CA LEU A 23 25.56 21.72 -29.01
C LEU A 23 25.35 22.45 -30.33
N SER A 24 26.44 22.85 -30.97
CA SER A 24 26.41 23.33 -32.34
C SER A 24 25.82 22.25 -33.26
N LYS A 25 25.22 22.66 -34.39
CA LYS A 25 24.71 21.72 -35.40
C LYS A 25 25.78 20.74 -35.88
N ASP A 26 27.02 21.22 -35.97
CA ASP A 26 28.16 20.39 -36.37
C ASP A 26 28.51 19.36 -35.28
N GLU A 27 28.45 19.74 -34.00
CA GLU A 27 28.70 18.84 -32.88
C GLU A 27 27.61 17.76 -32.78
N GLN A 28 26.34 18.14 -32.98
CA GLN A 28 25.23 17.19 -33.08
C GLN A 28 25.46 16.21 -34.22
N ARG A 29 25.88 16.71 -35.40
CA ARG A 29 26.17 15.84 -36.54
C ARG A 29 27.32 14.89 -36.28
N VAL A 30 28.36 15.32 -35.57
CA VAL A 30 29.49 14.46 -35.18
C VAL A 30 29.03 13.34 -34.25
N LEU A 31 28.13 13.62 -33.30
CA LEU A 31 27.56 12.60 -32.41
C LEU A 31 26.68 11.60 -33.17
N GLU A 32 25.81 12.09 -34.07
CA GLU A 32 25.02 11.20 -34.94
C GLU A 32 25.92 10.29 -35.79
N LEU A 33 27.00 10.84 -36.37
CA LEU A 33 27.96 10.06 -37.14
C LEU A 33 28.72 9.04 -36.27
N TYR A 34 28.99 9.36 -35.00
CA TYR A 34 29.57 8.40 -34.06
C TYR A 34 28.61 7.22 -33.84
N ASP A 35 27.33 7.49 -33.59
CA ASP A 35 26.32 6.45 -33.39
C ASP A 35 26.12 5.60 -34.66
N GLU A 36 26.04 6.24 -35.83
CA GLU A 36 25.97 5.57 -37.13
C GLU A 36 27.20 4.67 -37.35
N LEU A 37 28.40 5.14 -36.99
CA LEU A 37 29.64 4.36 -37.10
C LEU A 37 29.63 3.14 -36.19
N ARG A 38 29.16 3.28 -34.95
CA ARG A 38 29.05 2.16 -33.98
C ARG A 38 28.10 1.07 -34.51
N ASP A 39 26.97 1.47 -35.10
CA ASP A 39 26.02 0.53 -35.71
C ASP A 39 26.59 -0.17 -36.95
N LEU A 40 27.28 0.58 -37.82
CA LEU A 40 27.95 0.01 -38.99
C LEU A 40 29.05 -0.99 -38.61
N GLU A 41 29.82 -0.74 -37.55
CA GLU A 41 30.83 -1.69 -37.07
C GLU A 41 30.22 -3.05 -36.71
N VAL A 42 29.05 -3.06 -36.05
CA VAL A 42 28.33 -4.30 -35.70
C VAL A 42 27.80 -4.99 -36.94
N LYS A 43 27.21 -4.24 -37.88
CA LYS A 43 26.70 -4.76 -39.15
C LYS A 43 27.81 -5.40 -39.98
N ILE A 44 28.97 -4.75 -40.07
CA ILE A 44 30.15 -5.28 -40.78
C ILE A 44 30.64 -6.56 -40.10
N ALA A 45 30.71 -6.58 -38.76
CA ALA A 45 31.10 -7.78 -38.01
C ALA A 45 30.15 -8.95 -38.28
N LEU A 46 28.84 -8.70 -38.34
CA LEU A 46 27.82 -9.70 -38.66
C LEU A 46 27.98 -10.25 -40.09
N VAL A 47 28.15 -9.36 -41.08
CA VAL A 47 28.35 -9.77 -42.48
C VAL A 47 29.63 -10.60 -42.63
N ARG A 48 30.72 -10.20 -41.96
CA ARG A 48 31.97 -10.96 -41.94
C ARG A 48 31.81 -12.33 -41.29
N ALA A 49 31.05 -12.42 -40.19
CA ALA A 49 30.75 -13.69 -39.54
C ALA A 49 29.94 -14.61 -40.47
N GLN A 50 28.95 -14.08 -41.17
CA GLN A 50 28.16 -14.84 -42.17
C GLN A 50 29.01 -15.31 -43.35
N GLN A 51 29.93 -14.47 -43.86
CA GLN A 51 30.83 -14.85 -44.96
C GLN A 51 31.88 -15.88 -44.53
N SER A 52 32.32 -15.82 -43.27
CA SER A 52 33.29 -16.77 -42.70
C SER A 52 32.64 -18.08 -42.28
N TYR A 53 31.31 -18.10 -42.11
CA TYR A 53 30.56 -19.31 -41.82
C TYR A 53 30.57 -20.24 -43.02
N ARG A 54 31.27 -21.36 -42.90
CA ARG A 54 31.21 -22.47 -43.84
C ARG A 54 30.38 -23.57 -43.19
N PRO A 55 29.22 -23.94 -43.77
CA PRO A 55 28.44 -25.05 -43.25
C PRO A 55 29.21 -26.36 -43.52
N ASP A 56 29.69 -27.01 -42.46
CA ASP A 56 30.22 -28.37 -42.55
C ASP A 56 29.03 -29.33 -42.73
N SER A 57 28.70 -29.66 -43.98
CA SER A 57 27.53 -30.48 -44.30
C SER A 57 27.69 -31.98 -43.99
N SER A 58 28.70 -32.39 -43.21
CA SER A 58 29.07 -33.81 -43.06
C SER A 58 28.67 -34.45 -41.72
N ALA A 59 28.15 -33.71 -40.74
CA ALA A 59 27.61 -34.29 -39.51
C ALA A 59 26.47 -33.44 -38.94
N PRO A 60 25.44 -34.02 -38.30
CA PRO A 60 24.48 -33.25 -37.53
C PRO A 60 25.19 -32.59 -36.34
N ASP A 61 24.98 -31.29 -36.15
CA ASP A 61 25.53 -30.55 -35.01
C ASP A 61 25.16 -31.27 -33.71
N SER A 62 26.17 -31.66 -32.92
CA SER A 62 25.91 -32.27 -31.62
C SER A 62 25.38 -31.22 -30.64
N GLN A 63 24.56 -31.63 -29.67
CA GLN A 63 24.03 -30.72 -28.65
C GLN A 63 25.14 -29.99 -27.88
N ASP A 64 26.32 -30.61 -27.74
CA ASP A 64 27.49 -30.01 -27.12
C ASP A 64 28.14 -28.92 -27.98
N ASP A 65 28.08 -29.04 -29.31
CA ASP A 65 28.61 -28.03 -30.23
C ASP A 65 27.72 -26.78 -30.26
N VAL A 66 26.40 -26.97 -30.19
CA VAL A 66 25.44 -25.87 -30.04
C VAL A 66 25.67 -25.12 -28.72
N ARG A 67 25.89 -25.86 -27.62
CA ARG A 67 26.17 -25.23 -26.31
C ARG A 67 27.47 -24.42 -26.35
N LYS A 68 28.55 -24.97 -26.92
CA LYS A 68 29.82 -24.24 -27.08
C LYS A 68 29.66 -22.98 -27.94
N ALA A 69 28.93 -23.08 -29.05
CA ALA A 69 28.66 -21.92 -29.91
C ALA A 69 27.85 -20.83 -29.19
N GLN A 70 26.89 -21.22 -28.34
CA GLN A 70 26.14 -20.27 -27.50
C GLN A 70 27.05 -19.60 -26.44
N GLU A 71 27.91 -20.37 -25.79
CA GLU A 71 28.88 -19.84 -24.83
C GLU A 71 29.88 -18.87 -25.49
N ASP A 72 30.39 -19.22 -26.67
CA ASP A 72 31.30 -18.37 -27.44
C ASP A 72 30.61 -17.09 -27.92
N ALA A 73 29.35 -17.17 -28.39
CA ALA A 73 28.57 -15.99 -28.76
C ALA A 73 28.28 -15.08 -27.55
N ALA A 74 27.95 -15.66 -26.40
CA ALA A 74 27.74 -14.93 -25.16
C ALA A 74 29.04 -14.23 -24.70
N LYS A 75 30.18 -14.92 -24.79
CA LYS A 75 31.50 -14.36 -24.46
C LYS A 75 31.89 -13.24 -25.41
N ALA A 76 31.66 -13.40 -26.71
CA ALA A 76 31.91 -12.36 -27.70
C ALA A 76 31.04 -11.12 -27.47
N ARG A 77 29.75 -11.32 -27.15
CA ARG A 77 28.82 -10.24 -26.80
C ARG A 77 29.27 -9.50 -25.54
N ALA A 78 29.60 -10.22 -24.48
CA ALA A 78 30.10 -9.63 -23.24
C ALA A 78 31.39 -8.84 -23.47
N GLY A 79 32.33 -9.37 -24.26
CA GLY A 79 33.58 -8.69 -24.61
C GLY A 79 33.36 -7.41 -25.42
N TRP A 80 32.42 -7.41 -26.36
CA TRP A 80 32.06 -6.22 -27.12
C TRP A 80 31.42 -5.14 -26.24
N LEU A 81 30.46 -5.52 -25.39
CA LEU A 81 29.82 -4.60 -24.45
C LEU A 81 30.84 -3.97 -23.50
N LEU A 82 31.71 -4.79 -22.92
CA LEU A 82 32.75 -4.32 -21.99
C LEU A 82 33.73 -3.36 -22.68
N ARG A 83 34.17 -3.66 -23.91
CA ARG A 83 35.07 -2.76 -24.65
C ARG A 83 34.42 -1.42 -24.93
N ASN A 84 33.15 -1.41 -25.31
CA ASN A 84 32.42 -0.17 -25.56
C ASN A 84 32.23 0.61 -24.25
N ASP A 85 31.82 -0.05 -23.17
CA ASP A 85 31.67 0.55 -21.85
C ASP A 85 32.99 1.18 -21.34
N ILE A 86 34.11 0.49 -21.51
CA ILE A 86 35.45 1.04 -21.19
C ILE A 86 35.75 2.27 -22.04
N THR A 87 35.43 2.24 -23.33
CA THR A 87 35.69 3.36 -24.24
C THR A 87 34.86 4.57 -23.83
N ASP A 88 33.56 4.39 -23.59
CA ASP A 88 32.64 5.45 -23.18
C ASP A 88 33.01 6.00 -21.80
N SER A 89 33.42 5.13 -20.86
CA SER A 89 33.92 5.52 -19.55
C SER A 89 35.18 6.38 -19.64
N VAL A 90 36.16 6.00 -20.47
CA VAL A 90 37.38 6.80 -20.69
C VAL A 90 37.06 8.13 -21.38
N MET A 91 36.17 8.12 -22.37
CA MET A 91 35.78 9.31 -23.12
C MET A 91 35.01 10.31 -22.26
N THR A 92 34.24 9.86 -21.27
CA THR A 92 33.46 10.73 -20.37
C THR A 92 34.24 11.13 -19.10
N ALA A 93 34.99 10.20 -18.50
CA ALA A 93 35.67 10.45 -17.23
C ALA A 93 36.85 11.43 -17.36
N ASN A 94 37.62 11.37 -18.44
CA ASN A 94 38.79 12.23 -18.62
C ASN A 94 38.42 13.73 -18.75
N PRO A 95 37.42 14.12 -19.57
CA PRO A 95 36.91 15.49 -19.58
C PRO A 95 36.37 15.94 -18.23
N ILE A 96 35.61 15.10 -17.51
CA ILE A 96 35.07 15.43 -16.18
C ILE A 96 36.19 15.70 -15.18
N LEU A 97 37.20 14.83 -15.12
CA LEU A 97 38.34 15.00 -14.20
C LEU A 97 39.10 16.30 -14.51
N LYS A 98 39.31 16.62 -15.79
CA LYS A 98 39.97 17.87 -16.17
C LYS A 98 39.13 19.10 -15.87
N ALA A 99 37.81 19.03 -16.06
CA ALA A 99 36.86 20.09 -15.75
C ALA A 99 36.90 20.43 -14.25
N VAL A 100 36.86 19.40 -13.39
CA VAL A 100 36.82 19.56 -11.93
C VAL A 100 38.19 19.98 -11.37
N HIS A 101 39.28 19.41 -11.88
CA HIS A 101 40.62 19.63 -11.30
C HIS A 101 41.40 20.77 -11.97
N GLY A 102 40.87 21.41 -13.01
CA GLY A 102 41.52 22.53 -13.68
C GLY A 102 42.95 22.21 -14.14
N SER A 103 43.15 21.02 -14.72
CA SER A 103 44.50 20.56 -15.10
C SER A 103 45.15 21.57 -16.06
N THR A 104 46.48 21.74 -15.99
CA THR A 104 47.22 22.64 -16.90
C THR A 104 47.13 22.26 -18.38
N LYS A 105 46.58 21.09 -18.71
CA LYS A 105 46.29 20.61 -20.06
C LYS A 105 44.78 20.60 -20.39
N ALA A 106 43.94 21.22 -19.56
CA ALA A 106 42.52 21.34 -19.82
C ALA A 106 42.29 22.26 -21.02
N THR A 107 41.49 21.80 -21.97
CA THR A 107 41.02 22.64 -23.07
C THR A 107 39.92 23.58 -22.56
N PRO A 108 39.69 24.74 -23.19
CA PRO A 108 38.62 25.66 -22.77
C PRO A 108 37.25 25.00 -22.69
N ILE A 109 36.93 24.13 -23.66
CA ILE A 109 35.67 23.36 -23.72
C ILE A 109 35.54 22.42 -22.50
N GLU A 110 36.64 21.81 -22.04
CA GLU A 110 36.62 20.97 -20.85
C GLU A 110 36.38 21.79 -19.56
N VAL A 111 36.85 23.04 -19.50
CA VAL A 111 36.61 23.92 -18.34
C VAL A 111 35.15 24.39 -18.30
N ASP A 112 34.56 24.67 -19.47
CA ASP A 112 33.16 25.10 -19.61
C ASP A 112 32.14 24.02 -19.20
N LEU A 113 32.55 22.76 -19.03
CA LEU A 113 31.70 21.68 -18.53
C LEU A 113 31.40 21.78 -17.02
N LEU A 114 32.23 22.49 -16.24
CA LEU A 114 32.10 22.56 -14.79
C LEU A 114 30.72 22.97 -14.27
N PRO A 115 30.07 24.05 -14.76
CA PRO A 115 28.73 24.42 -14.30
C PRO A 115 27.68 23.34 -14.58
N HIS A 116 27.79 22.62 -15.70
CA HIS A 116 26.89 21.52 -16.04
C HIS A 116 27.11 20.30 -15.15
N ILE A 117 28.36 19.99 -14.82
CA ILE A 117 28.71 18.92 -13.87
C ILE A 117 28.12 19.25 -12.49
N ASN A 118 28.28 20.49 -12.02
CA ASN A 118 27.70 20.92 -10.74
C ASN A 118 26.16 20.82 -10.75
N SER A 119 25.51 21.28 -11.83
CA SER A 119 24.05 21.14 -11.98
C SER A 119 23.62 19.67 -11.94
N ARG A 120 24.27 18.80 -12.73
CA ARG A 120 24.01 17.34 -12.70
C ARG A 120 24.18 16.76 -11.31
N ASP A 121 25.26 17.11 -10.60
CA ASP A 121 25.57 16.56 -9.29
C ASP A 121 24.53 17.04 -8.25
N THR A 122 24.10 18.30 -8.31
CA THR A 122 23.00 18.81 -7.45
C THR A 122 21.68 18.09 -7.73
N SER A 123 21.32 17.86 -9.00
CA SER A 123 20.13 17.08 -9.36
C SER A 123 20.26 15.62 -8.93
N SER A 124 21.46 15.04 -9.01
CA SER A 124 21.72 13.66 -8.58
C SER A 124 21.57 13.50 -7.06
N VAL A 125 22.04 14.48 -6.28
CA VAL A 125 21.82 14.52 -4.82
C VAL A 125 20.34 14.65 -4.50
N ALA A 126 19.62 15.55 -5.17
CA ALA A 126 18.17 15.70 -4.98
C ALA A 126 17.40 14.41 -5.35
N LEU A 127 17.79 13.74 -6.44
CA LEU A 127 17.21 12.47 -6.85
C LEU A 127 17.50 11.36 -5.83
N ALA A 128 18.72 11.30 -5.28
CA ALA A 128 19.06 10.33 -4.25
C ALA A 128 18.26 10.56 -2.95
N GLN A 129 18.06 11.83 -2.57
CA GLN A 129 17.24 12.20 -1.41
C GLN A 129 15.78 11.78 -1.60
N THR A 130 15.17 12.17 -2.73
CA THR A 130 13.77 11.80 -3.05
C THR A 130 13.60 10.29 -3.18
N SER A 131 14.56 9.57 -3.77
CA SER A 131 14.53 8.11 -3.83
C SER A 131 14.60 7.47 -2.44
N ASN A 132 15.40 8.03 -1.52
CA ASN A 132 15.46 7.53 -0.16
C ASN A 132 14.17 7.82 0.61
N GLU A 133 13.60 9.01 0.44
CA GLU A 133 12.28 9.37 1.01
C GLU A 133 11.21 8.39 0.53
N ILE A 134 11.12 8.13 -0.77
CA ILE A 134 10.20 7.15 -1.35
C ILE A 134 10.39 5.78 -0.69
N ARG A 135 11.63 5.29 -0.60
CA ARG A 135 11.91 4.01 0.05
C ARG A 135 11.43 3.99 1.50
N THR A 136 11.74 5.03 2.29
CA THR A 136 11.28 5.11 3.68
C THR A 136 9.76 5.18 3.81
N THR A 137 9.06 5.81 2.85
CA THR A 137 7.59 5.82 2.85
C THR A 137 7.00 4.46 2.49
N LEU A 138 7.62 3.73 1.56
CA LEU A 138 7.22 2.37 1.22
C LEU A 138 7.45 1.40 2.38
N ASP A 139 8.56 1.53 3.09
CA ASP A 139 8.85 0.72 4.28
C ASP A 139 7.77 0.97 5.36
N LYS A 140 7.46 2.24 5.64
CA LYS A 140 6.38 2.61 6.59
C LYS A 140 5.01 2.10 6.14
N LEU A 141 4.69 2.17 4.85
CA LEU A 141 3.44 1.66 4.32
C LEU A 141 3.35 0.14 4.54
N THR A 142 4.43 -0.57 4.25
CA THR A 142 4.53 -2.03 4.44
C THR A 142 4.33 -2.40 5.92
N ASP A 143 4.94 -1.65 6.84
CA ASP A 143 4.75 -1.85 8.29
C ASP A 143 3.29 -1.63 8.72
N VAL A 144 2.66 -0.57 8.23
CA VAL A 144 1.24 -0.26 8.52
C VAL A 144 0.31 -1.30 7.94
N GLU A 145 0.57 -1.79 6.73
CA GLU A 145 -0.21 -2.86 6.10
C GLU A 145 -0.08 -4.18 6.88
N ALA A 146 1.13 -4.54 7.31
CA ALA A 146 1.37 -5.70 8.16
C ALA A 146 0.62 -5.60 9.49
N GLU A 147 0.66 -4.42 10.14
CA GLU A 147 -0.06 -4.18 11.39
C GLU A 147 -1.58 -4.20 11.19
N SER A 148 -2.08 -3.61 10.10
CA SER A 148 -3.51 -3.64 9.75
C SER A 148 -4.00 -5.07 9.54
N LEU A 149 -3.22 -5.93 8.87
CA LEU A 149 -3.55 -7.34 8.73
C LEU A 149 -3.56 -8.07 10.08
N ARG A 150 -2.61 -7.75 10.97
CA ARG A 150 -2.53 -8.34 12.31
C ARG A 150 -3.73 -7.95 13.17
N VAL A 151 -4.07 -6.65 13.21
CA VAL A 151 -5.24 -6.13 13.93
C VAL A 151 -6.53 -6.67 13.33
N GLY A 152 -6.62 -6.75 12.00
CA GLY A 152 -7.76 -7.35 11.30
C GLY A 152 -8.02 -8.78 11.74
N ARG A 153 -6.99 -9.63 11.80
CA ARG A 153 -7.11 -11.01 12.32
C ARG A 153 -7.60 -11.03 13.78
N ARG A 154 -7.01 -10.19 14.63
CA ARG A 154 -7.39 -10.12 16.05
C ARG A 154 -8.83 -9.63 16.25
N ASN A 155 -9.29 -8.69 15.42
CA ASN A 155 -10.69 -8.23 15.46
C ASN A 155 -11.65 -9.35 15.06
N VAL A 156 -11.30 -10.16 14.07
CA VAL A 156 -12.10 -11.34 13.68
C VAL A 156 -12.18 -12.34 14.84
N GLU A 157 -11.05 -12.66 15.47
CA GLU A 157 -10.99 -13.57 16.63
C GLU A 157 -11.83 -13.04 17.81
N LEU A 158 -11.67 -11.76 18.17
CA LEU A 158 -12.43 -11.15 19.26
C LEU A 158 -13.93 -11.08 18.94
N THR A 159 -14.30 -10.80 17.69
CA THR A 159 -15.71 -10.77 17.29
C THR A 159 -16.34 -12.16 17.37
N ALA A 160 -15.61 -13.21 16.98
CA ALA A 160 -16.05 -14.59 17.14
C ALA A 160 -16.25 -14.94 18.63
N GLU A 161 -15.35 -14.51 19.51
CA GLU A 161 -15.47 -14.73 20.94
C GLU A 161 -16.64 -13.95 21.56
N VAL A 162 -16.85 -12.70 21.16
CA VAL A 162 -18.00 -11.90 21.59
C VAL A 162 -19.30 -12.55 21.15
N LEU A 163 -19.38 -13.05 19.91
CA LEU A 163 -20.56 -13.73 19.40
C LEU A 163 -20.84 -15.01 20.20
N ARG A 164 -19.80 -15.81 20.48
CA ARG A 164 -19.88 -17.01 21.33
C ARG A 164 -20.37 -16.68 22.75
N LEU A 165 -19.82 -15.64 23.38
CA LEU A 165 -20.22 -15.20 24.71
C LEU A 165 -21.63 -14.62 24.74
N ALA A 166 -22.04 -13.90 23.69
CA ALA A 166 -23.40 -13.39 23.53
C ALA A 166 -24.41 -14.55 23.41
N GLU A 167 -24.09 -15.59 22.61
CA GLU A 167 -24.90 -16.80 22.55
C GLU A 167 -24.99 -17.51 23.91
N GLU A 168 -23.88 -17.65 24.63
CA GLU A 168 -23.91 -18.20 25.99
C GLU A 168 -24.77 -17.38 26.95
N ALA A 169 -24.69 -16.05 26.88
CA ALA A 169 -25.49 -15.17 27.72
C ALA A 169 -26.99 -15.30 27.41
N GLU A 170 -27.36 -15.38 26.12
CA GLU A 170 -28.74 -15.62 25.71
C GLU A 170 -29.22 -17.01 26.15
N ARG A 171 -28.43 -18.08 25.99
CA ARG A 171 -28.77 -19.43 26.50
C ARG A 171 -29.00 -19.43 28.01
N ARG A 172 -28.12 -18.75 28.79
CA ARG A 172 -28.30 -18.61 30.25
C ARG A 172 -29.57 -17.83 30.59
N LYS A 173 -29.87 -16.74 29.87
CA LYS A 173 -31.09 -15.94 30.07
C LYS A 173 -32.36 -16.71 29.70
N ALA A 174 -32.30 -17.54 28.66
CA ALA A 174 -33.38 -18.43 28.26
C ALA A 174 -33.60 -19.61 29.23
N GLY A 175 -32.70 -19.84 30.19
CA GLY A 175 -32.77 -20.97 31.13
C GLY A 175 -32.54 -22.32 30.44
N GLU A 176 -31.82 -22.32 29.31
CA GLU A 176 -31.57 -23.51 28.51
C GLU A 176 -30.47 -24.35 29.18
N THR A 177 -30.87 -25.37 29.93
CA THR A 177 -29.99 -26.36 30.57
C THR A 177 -29.91 -27.62 29.72
N ASP A 178 -28.76 -28.28 29.61
CA ASP A 178 -28.59 -29.52 28.84
C ASP A 178 -29.39 -30.73 29.38
N ASP A 179 -29.97 -30.62 30.57
CA ASP A 179 -30.82 -31.66 31.16
C ASP A 179 -32.28 -31.54 30.69
N PRO A 180 -32.78 -32.48 29.86
CA PRO A 180 -34.14 -32.43 29.33
C PRO A 180 -35.21 -32.52 30.43
N ALA A 181 -34.89 -33.13 31.59
CA ALA A 181 -35.80 -33.21 32.71
C ALA A 181 -36.01 -31.85 33.38
N VAL A 182 -34.95 -31.03 33.46
CA VAL A 182 -35.00 -29.68 34.04
C VAL A 182 -35.72 -28.71 33.09
N GLN A 183 -35.52 -28.84 31.78
CA GLN A 183 -36.24 -28.04 30.78
C GLN A 183 -37.76 -28.31 30.81
N ALA A 184 -38.16 -29.58 30.88
CA ALA A 184 -39.57 -29.95 30.96
C ALA A 184 -40.24 -29.39 32.24
N GLN A 185 -39.52 -29.41 33.37
CA GLN A 185 -39.99 -28.83 34.64
C GLN A 185 -40.07 -27.29 34.58
N MET A 186 -39.09 -26.62 33.99
CA MET A 186 -39.17 -25.16 33.80
C MET A 186 -40.34 -24.77 32.90
N ALA A 187 -40.59 -25.51 31.82
CA ALA A 187 -41.73 -25.27 30.93
C ALA A 187 -43.08 -25.48 31.63
N SER A 188 -43.21 -26.53 32.45
CA SER A 188 -44.44 -26.75 33.23
C SER A 188 -44.65 -25.66 34.27
N LEU A 189 -43.61 -25.24 34.98
CA LEU A 189 -43.68 -24.16 35.97
C LEU A 189 -44.04 -22.82 35.31
N GLN A 190 -43.48 -22.51 34.14
CA GLN A 190 -43.86 -21.31 33.39
C GLN A 190 -45.32 -21.35 32.92
N ALA A 191 -45.81 -22.51 32.46
CA ALA A 191 -47.21 -22.69 32.08
C ALA A 191 -48.15 -22.53 33.28
N GLU A 192 -47.79 -23.08 34.44
CA GLU A 192 -48.54 -22.90 35.69
C GLU A 192 -48.54 -21.45 36.16
N LEU A 193 -47.43 -20.75 36.03
CA LEU A 193 -47.30 -19.34 36.43
C LEU A 193 -48.08 -18.43 35.48
N LYS A 194 -48.10 -18.71 34.17
CA LYS A 194 -48.98 -18.03 33.20
C LYS A 194 -50.46 -18.30 33.51
N ALA A 195 -50.84 -19.55 33.76
CA ALA A 195 -52.19 -19.90 34.16
C ALA A 195 -52.59 -19.26 35.49
N SER A 196 -51.66 -19.14 36.45
CA SER A 196 -51.85 -18.44 37.72
C SER A 196 -52.03 -16.94 37.50
N ARG A 197 -51.17 -16.29 36.71
CA ARG A 197 -51.29 -14.87 36.34
C ARG A 197 -52.59 -14.58 35.60
N GLN A 198 -53.00 -15.43 34.68
CA GLN A 198 -54.25 -15.27 33.96
C GLN A 198 -55.46 -15.42 34.90
N ARG A 199 -55.43 -16.41 35.81
CA ARG A 199 -56.44 -16.54 36.88
C ARG A 199 -56.47 -15.33 37.80
N TRP A 200 -55.30 -14.80 38.17
CA TRP A 200 -55.18 -13.58 38.98
C TRP A 200 -55.74 -12.36 38.25
N LYS A 201 -55.43 -12.18 36.95
CA LYS A 201 -56.02 -11.10 36.13
C LYS A 201 -57.54 -11.20 36.07
N VAL A 202 -58.09 -12.40 35.89
CA VAL A 202 -59.55 -12.62 35.90
C VAL A 202 -60.16 -12.34 37.27
N MET A 203 -59.54 -12.82 38.36
CA MET A 203 -59.99 -12.56 39.73
C MET A 203 -59.94 -11.07 40.07
N LYS A 204 -58.85 -10.38 39.71
CA LYS A 204 -58.68 -8.93 39.86
C LYS A 204 -59.77 -8.18 39.09
N GLY A 205 -59.94 -8.47 37.80
CA GLY A 205 -60.96 -7.84 36.96
C GLY A 205 -62.39 -8.09 37.47
N THR A 206 -62.67 -9.29 37.98
CA THR A 206 -63.98 -9.62 38.58
C THR A 206 -64.20 -8.84 39.88
N ALA A 207 -63.19 -8.75 40.75
CA ALA A 207 -63.27 -7.98 41.99
C ALA A 207 -63.50 -6.48 41.72
N SER A 208 -62.76 -5.90 40.76
CA SER A 208 -62.95 -4.49 40.36
C SER A 208 -64.34 -4.25 39.76
N ALA A 209 -64.87 -5.19 38.96
CA ALA A 209 -66.22 -5.10 38.40
C ALA A 209 -67.32 -5.21 39.48
N VAL A 210 -67.14 -6.06 40.48
CA VAL A 210 -68.08 -6.18 41.61
C VAL A 210 -68.09 -4.91 42.45
N VAL A 211 -66.92 -4.35 42.77
CA VAL A 211 -66.82 -3.10 43.53
C VAL A 211 -67.49 -1.95 42.77
N ALA A 212 -67.20 -1.78 41.47
CA ALA A 212 -67.80 -0.76 40.64
C ALA A 212 -69.32 -0.93 40.41
N GLY A 213 -69.80 -2.18 40.33
CA GLY A 213 -71.22 -2.51 40.13
C GLY A 213 -72.08 -2.53 41.40
N SER A 214 -71.46 -2.63 42.58
CA SER A 214 -72.16 -2.74 43.87
C SER A 214 -72.82 -1.45 44.38
N GLY A 215 -72.54 -0.31 43.73
CA GLY A 215 -73.06 1.00 44.15
C GLY A 215 -72.34 1.62 45.35
N VAL A 216 -71.22 1.02 45.79
CA VAL A 216 -70.28 1.62 46.76
C VAL A 216 -69.55 2.80 46.10
N ASP A 217 -69.41 3.94 46.79
CA ASP A 217 -68.73 5.14 46.29
C ASP A 217 -67.19 5.00 46.32
N TRP A 218 -66.68 4.07 45.50
CA TRP A 218 -65.27 3.68 45.41
C TRP A 218 -64.34 4.81 44.90
N ALA A 219 -64.89 5.88 44.32
CA ALA A 219 -64.11 7.01 43.82
C ALA A 219 -63.59 7.94 44.94
N ARG A 220 -64.18 7.86 46.13
CA ARG A 220 -63.79 8.68 47.30
C ARG A 220 -62.88 7.97 48.29
N ASP A 221 -62.76 6.65 48.17
CA ASP A 221 -61.90 5.81 49.00
C ASP A 221 -60.60 5.53 48.22
N GLU A 222 -59.46 5.97 48.76
CA GLU A 222 -58.17 5.86 48.08
C GLU A 222 -57.78 4.40 47.81
N GLU A 223 -58.06 3.49 48.75
CA GLU A 223 -57.71 2.07 48.63
C GLU A 223 -58.56 1.38 47.57
N LEU A 224 -59.86 1.72 47.50
CA LEU A 224 -60.77 1.16 46.48
C LEU A 224 -60.53 1.78 45.10
N ARG A 225 -60.15 3.05 45.05
CA ARG A 225 -59.76 3.74 43.82
C ARG A 225 -58.51 3.12 43.21
N GLU A 226 -57.49 2.87 44.03
CA GLU A 226 -56.27 2.18 43.60
C GLU A 226 -56.57 0.75 43.15
N MET A 227 -57.38 -0.01 43.89
CA MET A 227 -57.76 -1.38 43.51
C MET A 227 -58.55 -1.47 42.19
N VAL A 228 -59.39 -0.48 41.87
CA VAL A 228 -60.22 -0.46 40.66
C VAL A 228 -59.49 0.14 39.46
N LEU A 229 -58.73 1.21 39.67
CA LEU A 229 -58.03 1.94 38.60
C LEU A 229 -56.61 1.46 38.36
N ASP A 230 -56.07 0.58 39.22
CA ASP A 230 -54.68 0.14 39.26
C ASP A 230 -54.01 0.25 37.88
N PRO A 231 -53.18 1.29 37.65
CA PRO A 231 -52.55 1.49 36.36
C PRO A 231 -51.74 0.24 36.08
N GLU A 232 -52.01 -0.45 34.98
CA GLU A 232 -51.29 -1.67 34.63
C GLU A 232 -49.77 -1.38 34.63
N ASP A 233 -49.02 -1.94 35.57
CA ASP A 233 -47.60 -2.19 35.40
C ASP A 233 -47.46 -3.37 34.41
N ASP A 234 -47.54 -3.03 33.12
CA ASP A 234 -46.68 -3.50 32.04
C ASP A 234 -46.63 -2.43 30.92
#